data_AF-A0A1J5NRV6-F1
#
_entry.id   AF-A0A1J5NRV6-F1
#
_cell.length_a   1.000
_cell.length_b   1.000
_cell.length_c   1.000
_cell.angle_alpha   90.00
_cell.angle_beta   90.00
_cell.angle_gamma   90.00
#
_symmetry.space_group_name_H-M   'P 1'
#
loop_
_entity.id
_entity.type
_entity.pdbx_description
1 polymer ?
#
loop_
_entity_poly.entity_id
_entity_poly.type
_entity_poly.pdbx_seq_one_letter_code
_entity_poly.pdbx_strand_id
1 'polypeptide(L)'
;MLVGKRAPIGPEAVRRMVDAVSPEQYEIVRLNHETFEAVVVKKSLLRLLPKEKLLPVVIEESNRIADDKMVLKAQINITIQVSRTVDL
;
A
#
# COMPACT_ATOMS: atom_id res chain seq x y z
N MET A 1 -0.94 0.70 4.16
CA MET A 1 -0.20 1.36 5.24
C MET A 1 1.27 1.23 4.95
N LEU A 2 2.04 2.32 4.97
CA LEU A 2 3.49 2.28 4.89
C LEU A 2 4.07 2.32 6.30
N VAL A 3 5.12 1.56 6.53
CA VAL A 3 5.77 1.43 7.84
C VAL A 3 7.20 1.95 7.71
N GLY A 4 7.55 2.99 8.47
CA GLY A 4 8.91 3.51 8.55
C GLY A 4 9.86 2.53 9.24
N LYS A 5 11.14 2.57 8.90
CA LYS A 5 12.17 1.66 9.46
C LYS A 5 12.38 1.78 10.97
N ARG A 6 12.01 2.91 11.55
CA ARG A 6 12.13 3.21 12.99
C ARG A 6 10.76 3.48 13.61
N ALA A 7 9.69 3.03 12.95
CA ALA A 7 8.34 3.18 13.46
C ALA A 7 8.18 2.42 14.79
N PRO A 8 7.34 2.92 15.72
CA PRO A 8 7.13 2.28 17.02
C PRO A 8 6.48 0.89 16.90
N ILE A 9 5.88 0.58 15.76
CA ILE A 9 5.22 -0.70 15.45
C ILE A 9 5.75 -1.19 14.10
N GLY A 10 6.39 -2.35 14.09
CA GLY A 10 6.95 -2.93 12.87
C GLY A 10 5.91 -3.54 11.92
N PRO A 11 6.31 -3.92 10.68
CA PRO A 11 5.41 -4.39 9.64
C PRO A 11 4.55 -5.60 10.03
N GLU A 12 5.11 -6.55 10.77
CA GLU A 12 4.39 -7.76 11.22
C GLU A 12 3.30 -7.42 12.23
N ALA A 13 3.55 -6.46 13.12
CA ALA A 13 2.56 -6.04 14.11
C ALA A 13 1.42 -5.25 13.43
N VAL A 14 1.74 -4.39 12.45
CA VAL A 14 0.73 -3.71 11.62
C VAL A 14 -0.12 -4.72 10.85
N ARG A 15 0.48 -5.76 10.25
CA ARG A 15 -0.25 -6.85 9.60
C ARG A 15 -1.17 -7.58 10.55
N ARG A 16 -0.69 -8.00 11.73
CA ARG A 16 -1.53 -8.69 12.73
C ARG A 16 -2.75 -7.85 13.14
N MET A 17 -2.55 -6.54 13.30
CA MET A 17 -3.63 -5.61 13.63
C MET A 17 -4.72 -5.59 12.55
N VAL A 18 -4.35 -5.54 11.26
CA VAL A 18 -5.34 -5.55 10.18
C VAL A 18 -5.94 -6.93 9.91
N ASP A 19 -5.15 -7.99 10.10
CA ASP A 19 -5.61 -9.38 9.98
C ASP A 19 -6.63 -9.72 11.07
N ALA A 20 -6.53 -9.13 12.27
CA ALA A 20 -7.54 -9.31 13.33
C ALA A 20 -8.93 -8.77 12.95
N VAL A 21 -8.99 -7.75 12.08
CA VAL A 21 -10.24 -7.14 11.60
C VAL A 21 -10.71 -7.78 10.29
N SER A 22 -9.79 -8.18 9.43
CA SER A 22 -10.11 -8.80 8.13
C SER A 22 -9.06 -9.86 7.80
N PRO A 23 -9.25 -11.09 8.30
CA PRO A 23 -8.27 -12.17 8.17
C PRO A 23 -7.89 -12.44 6.72
N GLU A 24 -6.59 -12.61 6.50
CA GLU A 24 -5.99 -12.98 5.22
C GLU A 24 -6.24 -12.00 4.05
N GLN A 25 -6.78 -10.81 4.32
CA GLN A 25 -7.08 -9.81 3.29
C GLN A 25 -5.89 -8.90 2.97
N TYR A 26 -4.79 -8.99 3.72
CA TYR A 26 -3.63 -8.13 3.55
C TYR A 26 -2.36 -8.91 3.21
N GLU A 27 -1.44 -8.21 2.58
CA GLU A 27 -0.10 -8.68 2.22
C GLU A 27 0.93 -7.65 2.68
N ILE A 28 2.04 -8.14 3.26
CA ILE A 28 3.20 -7.31 3.57
C ILE A 28 4.13 -7.37 2.35
N VAL A 29 4.42 -6.21 1.79
CA VAL A 29 5.47 -6.05 0.78
C VAL A 29 6.64 -5.33 1.42
N ARG A 30 7.78 -6.04 1.54
CA ARG A 30 9.04 -5.46 2.02
C ARG A 30 9.61 -4.54 0.95
N LEU A 31 10.08 -3.36 1.36
CA LEU A 31 10.62 -2.36 0.45
C LEU A 31 12.14 -2.27 0.59
N ASN A 32 12.82 -2.07 -0.54
CA ASN A 32 14.19 -1.55 -0.56
C ASN A 32 14.12 -0.02 -0.70
N HIS A 33 13.76 0.67 0.37
CA HIS A 33 13.59 2.13 0.40
C HIS A 33 14.40 2.73 1.54
N GLU A 34 14.80 4.00 1.44
CA GLU A 34 15.61 4.65 2.48
C GLU A 34 14.84 4.82 3.80
N THR A 35 13.60 5.33 3.72
CA THR A 35 12.76 5.64 4.89
C THR A 35 11.81 4.51 5.33
N PHE A 36 11.18 3.82 4.38
CA PHE A 36 10.14 2.83 4.64
C PHE A 36 10.70 1.41 4.63
N GLU A 37 10.26 0.58 5.56
CA GLU A 37 10.60 -0.84 5.67
C GLU A 37 9.65 -1.72 4.86
N ALA A 38 8.36 -1.39 4.88
CA ALA A 38 7.34 -2.19 4.23
C ALA A 38 6.05 -1.41 3.91
N VAL A 39 5.26 -1.95 3.01
CA VAL A 39 3.86 -1.59 2.79
C VAL A 39 2.98 -2.78 3.14
N VAL A 40 1.99 -2.56 4.01
CA VAL A 40 0.88 -3.49 4.25
C VAL A 40 -0.30 -3.06 3.36
N VAL A 41 -0.62 -3.86 2.35
CA VAL A 41 -1.61 -3.53 1.32
C VAL A 41 -2.72 -4.57 1.28
N LYS A 42 -3.95 -4.15 0.96
CA LYS A 42 -5.07 -5.09 0.73
C LYS A 42 -4.81 -5.90 -0.54
N LYS A 43 -4.98 -7.22 -0.48
CA LYS A 43 -4.89 -8.11 -1.64
C LYS A 43 -5.87 -7.72 -2.75
N SER A 44 -7.03 -7.14 -2.40
CA SER A 44 -8.00 -6.66 -3.39
C SER A 44 -7.43 -5.55 -4.30
N LEU A 45 -6.55 -4.68 -3.79
CA LEU A 45 -5.88 -3.67 -4.62
C LEU A 45 -4.88 -4.31 -5.59
N LEU A 46 -4.16 -5.34 -5.13
CA LEU A 46 -3.22 -6.09 -5.96
C LEU A 46 -3.89 -6.92 -7.06
N ARG A 47 -5.17 -7.28 -6.87
CA ARG A 47 -6.00 -7.91 -7.92
C ARG A 47 -6.44 -6.93 -8.99
N LEU A 48 -6.58 -5.64 -8.66
CA LEU A 48 -6.99 -4.59 -9.60
C LEU A 48 -5.78 -4.01 -10.34
N LEU A 49 -4.65 -3.83 -9.66
CA LEU A 49 -3.43 -3.27 -10.21
C LEU A 49 -2.21 -4.05 -9.71
N PRO A 50 -1.33 -4.53 -10.60
CA PRO A 50 -0.11 -5.23 -10.19
C PRO A 50 0.75 -4.41 -9.24
N LYS A 51 1.45 -5.09 -8.33
CA LYS A 51 2.31 -4.47 -7.32
C LYS A 51 3.36 -3.55 -7.93
N GLU A 52 3.91 -3.91 -9.09
CA GLU A 52 4.95 -3.18 -9.80
C GLU A 52 4.46 -1.81 -10.29
N LYS A 53 3.15 -1.65 -10.49
CA LYS A 53 2.53 -0.38 -10.88
C LYS A 53 1.99 0.38 -9.67
N LEU A 54 1.47 -0.33 -8.67
CA LEU A 54 0.88 0.28 -7.48
C LEU A 54 1.93 0.89 -6.55
N LEU A 55 3.00 0.15 -6.25
CA LEU A 55 3.99 0.55 -5.24
C LEU A 55 4.73 1.85 -5.60
N PRO A 56 5.19 2.07 -6.84
CA PRO A 56 5.86 3.33 -7.19
C PRO A 56 4.99 4.55 -6.91
N VAL A 57 3.71 4.52 -7.29
CA VAL A 57 2.76 5.62 -7.08
C VAL A 57 2.58 5.90 -5.58
N VAL A 58 2.42 4.85 -4.78
CA VAL A 58 2.24 4.99 -3.33
C VAL A 58 3.50 5.55 -2.66
N ILE A 59 4.69 5.09 -3.08
CA ILE A 59 5.98 5.52 -2.52
C ILE A 59 6.26 6.97 -2.90
N GLU A 60 6.06 7.34 -4.18
CA GLU A 60 6.31 8.69 -4.68
C GLU A 60 5.50 9.74 -3.90
N GLU A 61 4.19 9.51 -3.72
CA GLU A 61 3.35 10.44 -2.95
C GLU A 61 3.68 10.42 -1.45
N SER A 62 4.03 9.25 -0.90
CA SER A 62 4.39 9.14 0.52
C SER A 62 5.75 9.76 0.83
N ASN A 63 6.67 9.82 -0.14
CA ASN A 63 8.00 10.39 0.04
C ASN A 63 7.98 11.88 0.38
N ARG A 64 6.96 12.61 -0.07
CA ARG A 64 6.77 14.03 0.26
C ARG A 64 6.56 14.29 1.75
N ILE A 65 6.11 13.28 2.48
CA ILE A 65 5.83 13.35 3.92
C ILE A 65 6.57 12.25 4.70
N ALA A 66 7.61 11.65 4.11
CA ALA A 66 8.27 10.49 4.66
C ALA A 66 9.04 10.81 5.96
N ASP A 67 8.76 10.03 7.00
CA ASP A 67 9.44 10.04 8.29
C ASP A 67 9.71 8.57 8.67
N ASP A 68 10.94 8.25 9.07
CA ASP A 68 11.32 6.88 9.38
C ASP A 68 10.66 6.36 10.67
N LYS A 69 10.13 7.25 11.51
CA LYS A 69 9.44 6.92 12.78
C LYS A 69 7.94 6.79 12.65
N MET A 70 7.34 7.02 11.48
CA MET A 70 5.88 6.99 11.34
C MET A 70 5.33 5.69 10.75
N VAL A 71 4.07 5.41 11.07
CA VAL A 71 3.22 4.49 10.31
C VAL A 71 2.21 5.34 9.54
N LEU A 72 2.27 5.31 8.21
CA LEU A 72 1.41 6.11 7.35
C LEU A 72 0.23 5.30 6.81
N LYS A 73 -0.98 5.75 7.10
CA LYS A 73 -2.20 5.20 6.49
C LYS A 73 -2.52 5.95 5.20
N ALA A 74 -2.03 5.43 4.08
CA ALA A 74 -2.44 5.88 2.75
C ALA A 74 -3.79 5.25 2.34
N GLN A 75 -4.68 6.07 1.77
CA GLN A 75 -5.91 5.65 1.11
C GLN A 75 -5.75 5.83 -0.40
N ILE A 76 -6.11 4.79 -1.16
CA ILE A 76 -6.00 4.77 -2.63
C ILE A 76 -7.41 4.68 -3.20
N ASN A 77 -7.77 5.61 -4.07
CA ASN A 77 -9.02 5.58 -4.83
C ASN A 77 -8.67 5.25 -6.28
N ILE A 78 -9.22 4.16 -6.83
CA ILE A 78 -8.97 3.70 -8.20
C ILE A 78 -10.27 3.83 -9.00
N THR A 79 -10.24 4.57 -10.10
CA THR A 79 -11.36 4.72 -11.04
C THR A 79 -11.03 4.03 -12.35
N ILE A 80 -11.85 3.07 -12.78
CA ILE A 80 -11.71 2.36 -14.06
C ILE A 80 -12.89 2.76 -14.94
N GLN A 81 -12.61 3.38 -16.09
CA GLN A 81 -13.62 3.76 -17.07
C GLN A 81 -13.48 2.86 -18.31
N VAL A 82 -14.58 2.22 -18.69
CA VAL A 82 -14.67 1.41 -19.91
C VAL A 82 -15.66 2.08 -20.84
N SER A 83 -15.20 2.49 -22.02
CA SER A 83 -16.02 3.05 -23.08
C SER A 83 -15.84 2.22 -24.35
N ARG A 84 -16.94 1.99 -25.08
CA ARG A 84 -16.92 1.37 -26.39
C ARG A 84 -17.70 2.26 -27.35
N THR A 85 -17.01 2.78 -28.36
CA THR A 85 -17.65 3.47 -29.47
C THR A 85 -18.25 2.40 -30.40
N VAL A 86 -19.51 2.59 -30.79
CA VAL A 86 -20.18 1.81 -31.82
C VAL A 86 -20.49 2.75 -32.98
N ASP A 87 -19.99 2.40 -34.17
CA ASP A 87 -20.34 3.08 -35.42
C ASP A 87 -21.76 2.66 -35.83
N LEU A 88 -22.52 3.62 -36.36
CA LEU A 88 -23.88 3.46 -36.92
C LEU A 88 -23.83 3.23 -38.43
#